data_AF-A0A959IL82-F1
#
_entry.id   AF-A0A959IL82-F1
#
_cell.length_a   1.000
_cell.length_b   1.000
_cell.length_c   1.000
_cell.angle_alpha   90.00
_cell.angle_beta   90.00
_cell.angle_gamma   90.00
#
_symmetry.space_group_name_H-M   'P 1'
#
loop_
_entity.id
_entity.type
_entity.pdbx_description
1 polymer ?
#
loop_
_entity_poly.entity_id
_entity_poly.type
_entity_poly.pdbx_seq_one_letter_code
_entity_poly.pdbx_strand_id
1 'polypeptide(L)'
;MKSLTISLLILLPFLANGQTRIDTLFAVADHHFQNKNYDRAQELYGNLKSVLDKGTNDYNYAADQIAMIRFFDRDALRQQGKYRESINYLMDFIRYIEEEREFIRPLWYDEKRYFLIKTIIQNYFALGELEKARIYQDMLYAAYRAKLLPEGIDEYYSFEMFRWQDKNVWGYEWYPELGDPEAEGSFSKIIYFVYSTDEAGQDKDQLFRLHVLKVHKI
;
A
#
# COMPACT_ATOMS: atom_id res chain seq x y z
N MET A 1 13.63 -7.24 -43.42
CA MET A 1 14.25 -7.60 -42.12
C MET A 1 13.15 -8.17 -41.23
N LYS A 2 13.15 -9.49 -41.01
CA LYS A 2 12.17 -10.18 -40.16
C LYS A 2 12.75 -10.25 -38.75
N SER A 3 12.02 -9.74 -37.76
CA SER A 3 12.40 -9.80 -36.35
C SER A 3 12.41 -11.26 -35.88
N LEU A 4 13.54 -11.71 -35.34
CA LEU A 4 13.65 -12.99 -34.67
C LEU A 4 13.06 -12.84 -33.26
N THR A 5 11.83 -13.29 -33.06
CA THR A 5 11.23 -13.41 -31.73
C THR A 5 11.86 -14.64 -31.08
N ILE A 6 12.76 -14.44 -30.11
CA ILE A 6 13.38 -15.53 -29.36
C ILE A 6 12.37 -15.99 -28.30
N SER A 7 11.61 -17.03 -28.63
CA SER A 7 10.81 -17.80 -27.67
C SER A 7 11.74 -18.78 -26.96
N LEU A 8 12.14 -18.46 -25.72
CA LEU A 8 12.99 -19.33 -24.91
C LEU A 8 12.14 -20.44 -24.26
N LEU A 9 11.94 -21.55 -24.98
CA LEU A 9 11.49 -22.81 -24.39
C LEU A 9 12.67 -23.45 -23.65
N ILE A 10 12.59 -23.57 -22.32
CA ILE A 10 13.60 -24.30 -21.54
C ILE A 10 13.03 -25.64 -21.07
N LEU A 11 13.35 -26.70 -21.83
CA LEU A 11 13.22 -28.10 -21.42
C LEU A 11 14.43 -28.51 -20.54
N LEU A 12 14.13 -29.25 -19.47
CA LEU A 12 14.97 -29.66 -18.33
C LEU A 12 16.09 -30.66 -18.66
N PRO A 13 17.15 -30.70 -17.82
CA PRO A 13 17.54 -31.97 -17.19
C PRO A 13 17.69 -31.87 -15.66
N PHE A 14 17.66 -33.04 -15.03
CA PHE A 14 17.11 -33.33 -13.69
C PHE A 14 18.06 -33.11 -12.49
N LEU A 15 17.47 -32.60 -11.42
CA LEU A 15 17.78 -32.67 -9.98
C LEU A 15 19.06 -32.00 -9.43
N ALA A 16 20.24 -32.13 -10.03
CA ALA A 16 21.42 -31.37 -9.56
C ALA A 16 21.49 -29.95 -10.15
N ASN A 17 20.95 -29.78 -11.37
CA ASN A 17 20.86 -28.49 -12.08
C ASN A 17 19.58 -27.70 -11.73
N GLY A 18 18.65 -28.30 -10.98
CA GLY A 18 17.37 -27.67 -10.63
C GLY A 18 17.56 -26.50 -9.68
N GLN A 19 18.27 -26.71 -8.57
CA GLN A 19 18.50 -25.67 -7.56
C GLN A 19 19.32 -24.51 -8.14
N THR A 20 20.45 -24.78 -8.79
CA THR A 20 21.29 -23.74 -9.42
C THR A 20 20.52 -22.92 -10.46
N ARG A 21 19.56 -23.54 -11.16
CA ARG A 21 18.68 -22.83 -12.10
C ARG A 21 17.65 -21.96 -11.38
N ILE A 22 17.04 -22.44 -10.30
CA ILE A 22 16.10 -21.67 -9.47
C ILE A 22 16.82 -20.45 -8.87
N ASP A 23 18.01 -20.66 -8.30
CA ASP A 23 18.83 -19.58 -7.71
C ASP A 23 19.17 -18.50 -8.77
N THR A 24 19.51 -18.93 -9.99
CA THR A 24 19.78 -18.01 -11.11
C THR A 24 18.53 -17.20 -11.48
N LEU A 25 17.35 -17.81 -11.48
CA LEU A 25 16.09 -17.11 -11.78
C LEU A 25 15.72 -16.11 -10.68
N PHE A 26 15.94 -16.45 -9.41
CA PHE A 26 15.78 -15.50 -8.31
C PHE A 26 16.74 -14.32 -8.45
N ALA A 27 18.02 -14.56 -8.75
CA ALA A 27 18.98 -13.48 -8.96
C ALA A 27 18.57 -12.53 -10.11
N VAL A 28 17.98 -13.05 -11.18
CA VAL A 28 17.44 -12.22 -12.27
C VAL A 28 16.22 -11.42 -11.81
N ALA A 29 15.30 -12.03 -11.04
CA ALA A 29 14.14 -11.33 -10.48
C ALA A 29 14.58 -10.21 -9.51
N ASP A 30 15.51 -10.51 -8.61
CA ASP A 30 16.10 -9.56 -7.67
C ASP A 30 16.77 -8.40 -8.41
N HIS A 31 17.52 -8.67 -9.47
CA HIS A 31 18.14 -7.63 -10.30
C HIS A 31 17.08 -6.69 -10.91
N HIS A 32 15.97 -7.22 -11.42
CA HIS A 32 14.87 -6.38 -11.92
C HIS A 32 14.24 -5.55 -10.80
N PHE A 33 14.01 -6.15 -9.62
CA PHE A 33 13.47 -5.46 -8.46
C PHE A 33 14.36 -4.30 -8.01
N GLN A 34 15.67 -4.53 -7.86
CA GLN A 34 16.65 -3.52 -7.45
C GLN A 34 16.72 -2.35 -8.44
N ASN A 35 16.51 -2.61 -9.73
CA ASN A 35 16.46 -1.59 -10.78
C ASN A 35 15.05 -0.96 -10.96
N LYS A 36 14.13 -1.18 -10.01
CA LYS A 36 12.74 -0.67 -10.04
C LYS A 36 11.92 -1.10 -11.27
N ASN A 37 12.32 -2.19 -11.92
CA ASN A 37 11.56 -2.81 -13.01
C ASN A 37 10.49 -3.74 -12.41
N TYR A 38 9.53 -3.15 -11.71
CA TYR A 38 8.57 -3.86 -10.86
C TYR A 38 7.68 -4.84 -11.61
N ASP A 39 7.17 -4.45 -12.79
CA ASP A 39 6.36 -5.35 -13.63
C ASP A 39 7.10 -6.65 -13.96
N ARG A 40 8.36 -6.51 -14.39
CA ARG A 40 9.18 -7.66 -14.79
C ARG A 40 9.59 -8.50 -13.58
N ALA A 41 9.93 -7.86 -12.46
CA ALA A 41 10.25 -8.56 -11.22
C ALA A 41 9.04 -9.38 -10.74
N GLN A 42 7.85 -8.78 -10.72
CA GLN A 42 6.63 -9.44 -10.27
C GLN A 42 6.26 -10.63 -11.17
N GLU A 43 6.41 -10.48 -12.49
CA GLU A 43 6.22 -11.58 -13.44
C GLU A 43 7.17 -12.75 -13.13
N LEU A 44 8.46 -12.46 -12.91
CA LEU A 44 9.47 -13.49 -12.63
C LEU A 44 9.23 -14.21 -11.31
N TYR A 45 8.95 -13.48 -10.21
CA TYR A 45 8.60 -14.11 -8.94
C TYR A 45 7.27 -14.88 -9.04
N GLY A 46 6.29 -14.39 -9.79
CA GLY A 46 5.03 -15.10 -10.02
C GLY A 46 5.24 -16.42 -10.76
N ASN A 47 6.10 -16.42 -11.78
CA ASN A 47 6.49 -17.63 -12.51
C ASN A 47 7.27 -18.62 -11.63
N LEU A 48 8.15 -18.13 -10.76
CA LEU A 48 8.85 -18.97 -9.78
C LEU A 48 7.86 -19.57 -8.78
N LYS A 49 7.03 -18.74 -8.14
CA LYS A 49 6.03 -19.16 -7.16
C LYS A 49 5.07 -20.22 -7.71
N SER A 50 4.71 -20.17 -8.99
CA SER A 50 3.77 -21.13 -9.61
C SER A 50 4.33 -22.53 -9.83
N VAL A 51 5.66 -22.69 -9.82
CA VAL A 51 6.34 -23.98 -10.01
C VAL A 51 7.00 -24.52 -8.73
N LEU A 52 7.03 -23.73 -7.66
CA LEU A 52 7.60 -24.09 -6.37
C LEU A 52 6.55 -24.73 -5.47
N ASP A 53 6.98 -25.70 -4.66
CA ASP A 53 6.11 -26.32 -3.67
C ASP A 53 5.74 -25.32 -2.57
N LYS A 54 4.44 -25.19 -2.31
CA LYS A 54 3.88 -24.25 -1.33
C LYS A 54 4.45 -24.51 0.06
N GLY A 55 4.90 -23.45 0.73
CA GLY A 55 5.49 -23.53 2.07
C GLY A 55 7.01 -23.77 2.11
N THR A 56 7.65 -24.02 0.97
CA THR A 56 9.13 -24.03 0.89
C THR A 56 9.70 -22.63 1.11
N ASN A 57 10.96 -22.53 1.55
CA ASN A 57 11.64 -21.24 1.72
C ASN A 57 11.62 -20.41 0.43
N ASP A 58 11.84 -21.06 -0.71
CA ASP A 58 11.84 -20.41 -2.02
C ASP A 58 10.44 -19.90 -2.40
N TYR A 59 9.39 -20.69 -2.14
CA TYR A 59 8.00 -20.26 -2.34
C TYR A 59 7.69 -19.04 -1.48
N ASN A 60 8.02 -19.10 -0.19
CA ASN A 60 7.75 -18.04 0.77
C ASN A 60 8.49 -16.75 0.39
N TYR A 61 9.76 -16.88 -0.03
CA TYR A 61 10.54 -15.76 -0.54
C TYR A 61 9.88 -15.13 -1.77
N ALA A 62 9.51 -15.92 -2.77
CA ALA A 62 8.82 -15.42 -3.97
C ALA A 62 7.50 -14.73 -3.62
N ALA A 63 6.70 -15.32 -2.72
CA ALA A 63 5.43 -14.76 -2.27
C ALA A 63 5.61 -13.42 -1.55
N ASP A 64 6.62 -13.33 -0.69
CA ASP A 64 6.94 -12.11 0.05
C ASP A 64 7.49 -11.00 -0.86
N GLN A 65 8.31 -11.35 -1.86
CA GLN A 65 8.81 -10.38 -2.86
C GLN A 65 7.68 -9.81 -3.72
N ILE A 66 6.68 -10.63 -4.10
CA ILE A 66 5.48 -10.13 -4.79
C ILE A 66 4.74 -9.11 -3.91
N ALA A 67 4.58 -9.38 -2.60
CA ALA A 67 3.98 -8.41 -1.69
C ALA A 67 4.80 -7.12 -1.61
N MET A 68 6.12 -7.24 -1.54
CA MET A 68 7.04 -6.10 -1.51
C MET A 68 6.91 -5.22 -2.74
N ILE A 69 6.93 -5.82 -3.93
CA ILE A 69 6.78 -5.11 -5.20
C ILE A 69 5.45 -4.37 -5.24
N ARG A 70 4.35 -5.07 -4.91
CA ARG A 70 3.02 -4.47 -4.93
C ARG A 70 2.90 -3.30 -3.98
N PHE A 71 3.56 -3.38 -2.83
CA PHE A 71 3.59 -2.28 -1.88
C PHE A 71 4.36 -1.07 -2.40
N PHE A 72 5.50 -1.26 -3.08
CA PHE A 72 6.26 -0.14 -3.64
C PHE A 72 5.55 0.54 -4.81
N ASP A 73 4.80 -0.21 -5.61
CA ASP A 73 4.09 0.30 -6.80
C ASP A 73 2.68 0.84 -6.51
N ARG A 74 2.16 0.62 -5.29
CA ARG A 74 0.76 0.91 -4.91
C ARG A 74 0.25 2.32 -5.24
N ASP A 75 1.14 3.31 -5.22
CA ASP A 75 0.81 4.72 -5.41
C ASP A 75 0.88 5.17 -6.88
N ALA A 76 1.43 4.35 -7.79
CA ALA A 76 1.69 4.75 -9.18
C ALA A 76 0.42 5.11 -9.94
N LEU A 77 -0.64 4.28 -9.83
CA LEU A 77 -1.94 4.54 -10.45
C LEU A 77 -2.60 5.79 -9.88
N ARG A 78 -2.53 5.99 -8.56
CA ARG A 78 -3.08 7.16 -7.87
C ARG A 78 -2.40 8.45 -8.31
N GLN A 79 -1.07 8.45 -8.44
CA GLN A 79 -0.29 9.59 -8.92
C GLN A 79 -0.64 9.97 -10.37
N GLN A 80 -1.12 9.02 -11.17
CA GLN A 80 -1.65 9.26 -12.51
C GLN A 80 -3.14 9.68 -12.52
N GLY A 81 -3.78 9.84 -11.36
CA GLY A 81 -5.21 10.14 -11.24
C GLY A 81 -6.13 8.96 -11.55
N LYS A 82 -5.60 7.74 -11.70
CA LYS A 82 -6.36 6.52 -11.99
C LYS A 82 -6.90 5.88 -10.71
N TYR A 83 -7.70 6.64 -9.96
CA TYR A 83 -8.12 6.27 -8.60
C TYR A 83 -8.91 4.96 -8.54
N ARG A 84 -9.80 4.69 -9.51
CA ARG A 84 -10.56 3.43 -9.55
C ARG A 84 -9.65 2.21 -9.75
N GLU A 85 -8.71 2.30 -10.69
CA GLU A 85 -7.75 1.24 -10.95
C GLU A 85 -6.86 1.02 -9.72
N SER A 86 -6.43 2.09 -9.06
CA SER A 86 -5.69 2.01 -7.80
C SER A 86 -6.48 1.31 -6.70
N ILE A 87 -7.78 1.61 -6.54
CA ILE A 87 -8.64 0.89 -5.58
C ILE A 87 -8.67 -0.61 -5.88
N ASN A 88 -8.93 -0.99 -7.13
CA ASN A 88 -9.00 -2.40 -7.52
C ASN A 88 -7.66 -3.12 -7.25
N TYR A 89 -6.55 -2.47 -7.61
CA TYR A 89 -5.21 -2.98 -7.35
C TYR A 89 -4.94 -3.20 -5.85
N LEU A 90 -5.30 -2.22 -5.02
CA LEU A 90 -5.10 -2.29 -3.56
C LEU A 90 -5.98 -3.38 -2.93
N MET A 91 -7.23 -3.53 -3.37
CA MET A 91 -8.12 -4.60 -2.91
C MET A 91 -7.60 -5.99 -3.32
N ASP A 92 -7.12 -6.13 -4.56
CA ASP A 92 -6.50 -7.37 -5.03
C ASP A 92 -5.19 -7.67 -4.28
N PHE A 93 -4.47 -6.63 -3.83
CA PHE A 93 -3.30 -6.82 -2.99
C PHE A 93 -3.65 -7.22 -1.56
N ILE A 94 -4.68 -6.64 -0.94
CA ILE A 94 -5.17 -7.10 0.37
C ILE A 94 -5.60 -8.56 0.30
N ARG A 95 -6.35 -8.95 -0.74
CA ARG A 95 -6.74 -10.35 -0.96
C ARG A 95 -5.52 -11.28 -1.08
N TYR A 96 -4.49 -10.85 -1.81
CA TYR A 96 -3.24 -11.61 -1.90
C TYR A 96 -2.55 -11.77 -0.53
N ILE A 97 -2.52 -10.72 0.30
CA ILE A 97 -1.96 -10.79 1.66
C ILE A 97 -2.74 -11.80 2.53
N GLU A 98 -4.07 -11.85 2.38
CA GLU A 98 -4.92 -12.80 3.10
C GLU A 98 -4.70 -14.25 2.62
N GLU A 99 -4.65 -14.48 1.30
CA GLU A 99 -4.44 -15.79 0.69
C GLU A 99 -3.06 -16.39 0.98
N GLU A 100 -2.03 -15.54 1.05
CA GLU A 100 -0.63 -15.94 1.27
C GLU A 100 -0.16 -15.71 2.71
N ARG A 101 -1.08 -15.46 3.65
CA ARG A 101 -0.77 -15.04 5.04
C ARG A 101 0.25 -15.94 5.75
N GLU A 102 0.19 -17.25 5.52
CA GLU A 102 1.10 -18.22 6.15
C GLU A 102 2.50 -18.27 5.50
N PHE A 103 2.67 -17.67 4.32
CA PHE A 103 3.87 -17.78 3.48
C PHE A 103 4.60 -16.46 3.28
N ILE A 104 4.03 -15.35 3.75
CA ILE A 104 4.64 -14.02 3.71
C ILE A 104 4.97 -13.54 5.11
N ARG A 105 5.82 -12.51 5.23
CA ARG A 105 6.15 -11.95 6.54
C ARG A 105 4.89 -11.39 7.23
N PRO A 106 4.75 -11.57 8.56
CA PRO A 106 3.61 -11.04 9.32
C PRO A 106 3.40 -9.54 9.13
N LEU A 107 4.48 -8.77 8.92
CA LEU A 107 4.47 -7.34 8.59
C LEU A 107 3.39 -6.95 7.57
N TRP A 108 3.17 -7.76 6.53
CA TRP A 108 2.19 -7.45 5.49
C TRP A 108 0.76 -7.48 6.01
N TYR A 109 0.45 -8.53 6.77
CA TYR A 109 -0.86 -8.69 7.37
C TYR A 109 -1.00 -7.73 8.55
N ASP A 110 -0.10 -7.76 9.53
CA ASP A 110 -0.29 -7.06 10.79
C ASP A 110 -0.12 -5.54 10.71
N GLU A 111 0.67 -5.04 9.75
CA GLU A 111 0.92 -3.59 9.63
C GLU A 111 0.51 -3.04 8.27
N LYS A 112 1.09 -3.54 7.17
CA LYS A 112 0.98 -2.87 5.86
C LYS A 112 -0.43 -2.89 5.31
N ARG A 113 -1.27 -3.88 5.64
CA ARG A 113 -2.70 -3.91 5.25
C ARG A 113 -3.43 -2.61 5.61
N TYR A 114 -3.12 -2.01 6.77
CA TYR A 114 -3.81 -0.82 7.25
C TYR A 114 -3.41 0.42 6.46
N PHE A 115 -2.15 0.49 6.02
CA PHE A 115 -1.69 1.53 5.08
C PHE A 115 -2.36 1.38 3.70
N LEU A 116 -2.64 0.16 3.25
CA LEU A 116 -3.41 -0.08 2.01
C LEU A 116 -4.86 0.39 2.16
N ILE A 117 -5.52 0.05 3.28
CA ILE A 117 -6.88 0.50 3.61
C ILE A 117 -6.95 2.03 3.64
N LYS A 118 -5.99 2.69 4.30
CA LYS A 118 -5.85 4.15 4.27
C LYS A 118 -5.79 4.69 2.83
N THR A 119 -4.99 4.08 1.97
CA THR A 119 -4.85 4.53 0.57
C THR A 119 -6.13 4.33 -0.24
N ILE A 120 -6.88 3.25 0.03
CA ILE A 120 -8.22 3.03 -0.55
C ILE A 120 -9.18 4.16 -0.15
N ILE A 121 -9.17 4.58 1.12
CA ILE A 121 -9.97 5.71 1.61
C ILE A 121 -9.62 6.97 0.80
N GLN A 122 -8.33 7.31 0.69
CA GLN A 122 -7.87 8.47 -0.08
C GLN A 122 -8.36 8.46 -1.54
N ASN A 123 -8.33 7.29 -2.19
CA ASN A 123 -8.81 7.16 -3.56
C ASN A 123 -10.33 7.33 -3.68
N TYR A 124 -11.12 6.84 -2.73
CA TYR A 124 -12.57 7.07 -2.73
C TYR A 124 -12.91 8.55 -2.47
N PHE A 125 -12.17 9.22 -1.58
CA PHE A 125 -12.30 10.67 -1.39
C PHE A 125 -12.00 11.45 -2.67
N ALA A 126 -10.93 11.11 -3.39
CA ALA A 126 -10.59 11.74 -4.66
C ALA A 126 -11.67 11.54 -5.75
N LEU A 127 -12.47 10.47 -5.66
CA LEU A 127 -13.62 10.21 -6.53
C LEU A 127 -14.94 10.83 -6.04
N GLY A 128 -14.96 11.43 -4.85
CA GLY A 128 -16.19 11.93 -4.20
C GLY A 128 -17.13 10.82 -3.70
N GLU A 129 -16.65 9.57 -3.61
CA GLU A 129 -17.46 8.41 -3.23
C GLU A 129 -17.39 8.13 -1.72
N LEU A 130 -17.82 9.12 -0.93
CA LEU A 130 -17.63 9.14 0.54
C LEU A 130 -18.28 7.95 1.25
N GLU A 131 -19.46 7.51 0.81
CA GLU A 131 -20.15 6.34 1.39
C GLU A 131 -19.33 5.05 1.25
N LYS A 132 -18.59 4.90 0.14
CA LYS A 132 -17.71 3.75 -0.05
C LYS A 132 -16.44 3.89 0.78
N ALA A 133 -15.91 5.10 0.91
CA ALA A 133 -14.79 5.38 1.80
C ALA A 133 -15.12 4.99 3.25
N ARG A 134 -16.35 5.28 3.70
CA ARG A 134 -16.80 5.04 5.07
C ARG A 134 -16.63 3.59 5.53
N ILE A 135 -16.89 2.63 4.65
CA ILE A 135 -16.70 1.20 4.92
C ILE A 135 -15.26 0.92 5.39
N TYR A 136 -14.27 1.52 4.72
CA TYR A 136 -12.85 1.34 5.04
C TYR A 136 -12.42 2.18 6.23
N GLN A 137 -13.02 3.37 6.43
CA GLN A 137 -12.82 4.14 7.66
C GLN A 137 -13.25 3.32 8.87
N ASP A 138 -14.44 2.72 8.84
CA ASP A 138 -14.96 1.90 9.93
C ASP A 138 -14.03 0.71 10.26
N MET A 139 -13.34 0.14 9.26
CA MET A 139 -12.30 -0.88 9.48
C MET A 139 -11.09 -0.33 10.26
N LEU A 140 -10.61 0.87 9.93
CA LEU A 140 -9.53 1.51 10.68
C LEU A 140 -9.95 1.84 12.11
N TYR A 141 -11.18 2.34 12.31
CA TYR A 141 -11.72 2.60 13.64
C TYR A 141 -11.88 1.34 14.48
N ALA A 142 -12.32 0.23 13.87
CA ALA A 142 -12.38 -1.06 14.55
C ALA A 142 -10.98 -1.52 14.99
N ALA A 143 -9.97 -1.34 14.13
CA ALA A 143 -8.58 -1.67 14.45
C ALA A 143 -7.98 -0.75 15.54
N TYR A 144 -8.29 0.55 15.51
CA TYR A 144 -7.91 1.51 16.54
C TYR A 144 -8.44 1.07 17.92
N ARG A 145 -9.75 0.80 18.03
CA ARG A 145 -10.38 0.35 19.28
C ARG A 145 -9.82 -0.99 19.77
N ALA A 146 -9.40 -1.85 18.85
CA ALA A 146 -8.77 -3.13 19.16
C ALA A 146 -7.25 -3.02 19.44
N LYS A 147 -6.66 -1.81 19.37
CA LYS A 147 -5.21 -1.56 19.51
C LYS A 147 -4.35 -2.37 18.55
N LEU A 148 -4.82 -2.49 17.30
CA LEU A 148 -4.17 -3.26 16.23
C LEU A 148 -3.46 -2.39 15.18
N LEU A 149 -3.63 -1.07 15.23
CA LEU A 149 -3.01 -0.18 14.25
C LEU A 149 -1.51 -0.04 14.52
N PRO A 150 -0.66 -0.07 13.47
CA PRO A 150 0.77 0.14 13.61
C PRO A 150 1.12 1.61 13.79
N GLU A 151 2.32 1.86 14.32
CA GLU A 151 2.89 3.20 14.47
C GLU A 151 2.80 4.00 13.16
N GLY A 152 2.40 5.26 13.29
CA GLY A 152 2.29 6.22 12.19
C GLY A 152 0.92 6.26 11.53
N ILE A 153 0.02 5.35 11.89
CA ILE A 153 -1.43 5.44 11.59
C ILE A 153 -2.31 5.03 12.78
N ASP A 154 -1.73 4.93 13.97
CA ASP A 154 -2.36 4.46 15.20
C ASP A 154 -3.19 5.54 15.90
N GLU A 155 -2.80 6.81 15.78
CA GLU A 155 -3.56 7.93 16.36
C GLU A 155 -4.48 8.60 15.33
N TYR A 156 -4.03 8.67 14.09
CA TYR A 156 -4.70 9.36 13.00
C TYR A 156 -4.26 8.82 11.64
N TYR A 157 -5.00 9.13 10.59
CA TYR A 157 -4.61 8.78 9.23
C TYR A 157 -4.95 9.92 8.26
N SER A 158 -4.16 10.04 7.19
CA SER A 158 -4.52 10.95 6.08
C SER A 158 -5.62 10.30 5.24
N PHE A 159 -6.76 10.98 5.11
CA PHE A 159 -7.92 10.52 4.35
C PHE A 159 -8.08 11.26 3.01
N GLU A 160 -7.41 12.40 2.84
CA GLU A 160 -7.51 13.21 1.62
C GLU A 160 -6.21 13.97 1.33
N MET A 161 -5.90 14.13 0.05
CA MET A 161 -4.79 14.96 -0.43
C MET A 161 -5.21 15.63 -1.73
N PHE A 162 -5.16 16.96 -1.78
CA PHE A 162 -5.51 17.72 -2.98
C PHE A 162 -4.67 18.98 -3.11
N ARG A 163 -4.67 19.55 -4.31
CA ARG A 163 -3.99 20.80 -4.60
C ARG A 163 -5.00 21.94 -4.64
N TRP A 164 -4.71 23.01 -3.91
CA TRP A 164 -5.47 24.25 -3.93
C TRP A 164 -4.54 25.38 -4.39
N GLN A 165 -4.73 25.83 -5.64
CA GLN A 165 -3.84 26.78 -6.31
C GLN A 165 -2.39 26.27 -6.39
N ASP A 166 -1.46 26.95 -5.72
CA ASP A 166 -0.03 26.65 -5.59
C ASP A 166 0.29 25.93 -4.26
N LYS A 167 -0.73 25.33 -3.62
CA LYS A 167 -0.61 24.71 -2.29
C LYS A 167 -1.04 23.27 -2.31
N ASN A 168 -0.32 22.44 -1.56
CA ASN A 168 -0.75 21.09 -1.26
C ASN A 168 -1.49 21.08 0.07
N VAL A 169 -2.62 20.40 0.11
CA VAL A 169 -3.48 20.28 1.29
C VAL A 169 -3.61 18.81 1.64
N TRP A 170 -3.28 18.49 2.89
CA TRP A 170 -3.35 17.14 3.43
C TRP A 170 -4.38 17.09 4.56
N GLY A 171 -5.46 16.33 4.34
CA GLY A 171 -6.50 16.09 5.34
C GLY A 171 -6.16 14.87 6.19
N TYR A 172 -6.13 15.06 7.50
CA TYR A 172 -5.93 14.01 8.49
C TYR A 172 -7.10 13.92 9.45
N GLU A 173 -7.48 12.70 9.81
CA GLU A 173 -8.54 12.41 10.76
C GLU A 173 -7.97 11.65 11.95
N TRP A 174 -8.23 12.15 13.16
CA TRP A 174 -7.89 11.52 14.43
C TRP A 174 -8.98 10.54 14.82
N TYR A 175 -8.61 9.34 15.28
CA TYR A 175 -9.61 8.33 15.66
C TYR A 175 -10.47 8.68 16.87
N PRO A 176 -9.96 9.34 17.93
CA PRO A 176 -10.76 9.59 19.11
C PRO A 176 -12.15 10.19 18.79
N GLU A 177 -13.16 9.68 19.48
CA GLU A 177 -14.55 10.09 19.35
C GLU A 177 -15.05 10.71 20.66
N LEU A 178 -16.19 11.41 20.60
CA LEU A 178 -16.81 11.90 21.82
C LEU A 178 -17.16 10.71 22.73
N GLY A 179 -16.60 10.73 23.94
CA GLY A 179 -16.76 9.65 24.92
C GLY A 179 -15.65 8.61 24.90
N ASP A 180 -14.64 8.78 24.04
CA ASP A 180 -13.38 8.02 24.14
C ASP A 180 -12.66 8.43 25.45
N PRO A 181 -12.32 7.49 26.35
CA PRO A 181 -11.60 7.80 27.59
C PRO A 181 -10.27 8.53 27.35
N GLU A 182 -9.66 8.34 26.18
CA GLU A 182 -8.39 8.97 25.82
C GLU A 182 -8.58 10.40 25.24
N ALA A 183 -9.83 10.84 25.02
CA ALA A 183 -10.17 12.20 24.58
C ALA A 183 -10.87 13.00 25.68
N GLU A 184 -10.08 13.71 26.50
CA GLU A 184 -10.61 14.66 27.47
C GLU A 184 -10.87 16.05 26.86
N GLY A 185 -12.00 16.67 27.21
CA GLY A 185 -12.29 18.07 26.91
C GLY A 185 -12.64 18.35 25.43
N SER A 186 -11.77 19.06 24.72
CA SER A 186 -11.94 19.38 23.30
C SER A 186 -10.75 18.85 22.51
N PHE A 187 -11.01 18.19 21.38
CA PHE A 187 -9.97 17.61 20.55
C PHE A 187 -10.17 17.95 19.07
N SER A 188 -9.07 17.93 18.31
CA SER A 188 -9.13 18.10 16.84
C SER A 188 -9.54 16.78 16.21
N LYS A 189 -10.68 16.77 15.52
CA LYS A 189 -11.14 15.59 14.79
C LYS A 189 -10.51 15.49 13.40
N ILE A 190 -10.49 16.62 12.70
CA ILE A 190 -9.87 16.74 11.38
C ILE A 190 -8.89 17.90 11.43
N ILE A 191 -7.70 17.69 10.85
CA ILE A 191 -6.73 18.74 10.63
C ILE A 191 -6.36 18.75 9.14
N TYR A 192 -6.49 19.90 8.50
CA TYR A 192 -5.92 20.13 7.18
C TYR A 192 -4.60 20.86 7.32
N PHE A 193 -3.52 20.23 6.89
CA PHE A 193 -2.20 20.86 6.79
C PHE A 193 -2.05 21.46 5.40
N VAL A 194 -1.70 22.74 5.34
CA VAL A 194 -1.52 23.46 4.08
C VAL A 194 -0.05 23.79 3.89
N TYR A 195 0.53 23.37 2.77
CA TYR A 195 1.93 23.54 2.43
C TYR A 195 2.09 24.45 1.21
N SER A 196 3.13 25.28 1.19
CA SER A 196 3.64 25.86 -0.06
C SER A 196 4.21 24.76 -0.94
N THR A 197 4.26 25.00 -2.25
CA THR A 197 4.89 24.09 -3.20
C THR A 197 6.20 24.62 -3.76
N ASP A 198 7.14 23.72 -4.05
CA ASP A 198 8.33 24.03 -4.84
C ASP A 198 8.03 24.06 -6.35
N GLU A 199 9.05 24.28 -7.18
CA GLU A 199 8.91 24.31 -8.64
C GLU A 199 8.44 22.96 -9.23
N ALA A 200 8.67 21.85 -8.52
CA ALA A 200 8.21 20.52 -8.87
C ALA A 200 6.82 20.19 -8.32
N GLY A 201 6.16 21.14 -7.64
CA GLY A 201 4.84 20.96 -7.03
C GLY A 201 4.86 20.14 -5.74
N GLN A 202 6.03 19.89 -5.16
CA GLN A 202 6.20 19.12 -3.91
C GLN A 202 6.04 20.02 -2.69
N ASP A 203 5.70 19.42 -1.55
CA ASP A 203 5.59 20.13 -0.28
C ASP A 203 6.93 20.80 0.08
N LYS A 204 6.87 22.08 0.45
CA LYS A 204 8.03 22.85 0.89
C LYS A 204 7.90 23.31 2.34
N ASP A 205 7.10 24.34 2.60
CA ASP A 205 6.92 24.93 3.94
C ASP A 205 5.48 24.72 4.41
N GLN A 206 5.28 24.25 5.64
CA GLN A 206 3.94 24.21 6.24
C GLN A 206 3.50 25.64 6.57
N LEU A 207 2.44 26.12 5.92
CA LEU A 207 1.95 27.49 6.05
C LEU A 207 1.00 27.65 7.24
N PHE A 208 -0.02 26.81 7.32
CA PHE A 208 -1.01 26.84 8.40
C PHE A 208 -1.73 25.50 8.54
N ARG A 209 -2.48 25.38 9.63
CA ARG A 209 -3.33 24.22 9.94
C ARG A 209 -4.76 24.69 10.16
N LEU A 210 -5.73 23.99 9.57
CA LEU A 210 -7.14 24.21 9.81
C LEU A 210 -7.68 23.08 10.66
N HIS A 211 -8.20 23.41 11.83
CA HIS A 211 -8.67 22.42 12.80
C HIS A 211 -10.19 22.38 12.83
N VAL A 212 -10.77 21.21 12.64
CA VAL A 212 -12.18 20.93 12.92
C VAL A 212 -12.27 20.29 14.31
N LEU A 213 -12.72 21.07 15.28
CA LEU A 213 -12.78 20.66 16.68
C LEU A 213 -14.07 19.88 16.99
N LYS A 214 -13.95 18.90 17.88
CA LYS A 214 -15.06 18.31 18.63
C LYS A 214 -14.94 18.73 20.08
N VAL A 215 -16.07 19.08 20.68
CA VAL A 215 -16.16 19.55 22.06
C VAL A 215 -17.17 18.66 22.78
N HIS A 216 -16.77 18.05 23.90
CA HIS A 216 -17.72 17.37 24.77
C HIS A 216 -18.67 18.43 25.34
N LYS A 217 -19.99 18.18 25.26
CA LYS A 217 -20.94 19.05 25.97
C LYS A 217 -20.62 18.96 27.46
N ILE A 218 -20.26 20.11 28.03
CA ILE A 218 -20.09 20.33 29.46
C ILE A 218 -21.46 20.27 30.13
#